data_AF-A0AAD5R2S0-F1
#
_entry.id   AF-A0AAD5R2S0-F1
#
_cell.length_a   1.000
_cell.length_b   1.000
_cell.length_c   1.000
_cell.angle_alpha   90.00
_cell.angle_beta   90.00
_cell.angle_gamma   90.00
#
_symmetry.space_group_name_H-M   'P 1'
#
loop_
_entity.id
_entity.type
_entity.pdbx_description
1 polymer ?
#
loop_
_entity_poly.entity_id
_entity_poly.type
_entity_poly.pdbx_seq_one_letter_code
_entity_poly.pdbx_strand_id
1 'polypeptide(L)'
;MNVDSICPRSTIVGTLSSSSSSLLLLPATEYYRTLIVTGGMNGEVHFIACDGSNDVVKMPSRTGSPITALTIGNLRGRVRTRPELVAIAADGLLQCVHPPYSHHSSVYTQTVQSNIAAAHIMDVDGDGQEELVVIMTDRVVRSFRWSLESSRLHPVNKWEVPNQISGLSIGESVTSLRSAEVWLSQLRARFYVCVPFSGQQPTVIYPQNKEVRSDVMLIPFRSHYIHIMGTIISNIVIVETRDRTAIILQDILLCDLSGSYSYWRFANYCRYGSKRKRGRL
;
A
#
# COMPACT_ATOMS: atom_id res chain seq x y z
N MET A 1 36.74 -16.96 -1.89
CA MET A 1 36.37 -16.09 -3.02
C MET A 1 35.25 -15.20 -2.55
N ASN A 2 35.49 -13.89 -2.57
CA ASN A 2 34.57 -12.86 -2.09
C ASN A 2 33.30 -12.88 -2.92
N VAL A 3 32.15 -12.91 -2.26
CA VAL A 3 30.86 -12.59 -2.89
C VAL A 3 30.38 -11.30 -2.22
N ASP A 4 31.09 -10.20 -2.52
CA ASP A 4 30.56 -8.87 -2.22
C ASP A 4 29.42 -8.63 -3.21
N SER A 5 28.22 -9.04 -2.82
CA SER A 5 27.00 -8.51 -3.39
C SER A 5 26.91 -7.05 -2.94
N ILE A 6 27.49 -6.16 -3.73
CA ILE A 6 27.26 -4.72 -3.62
C ILE A 6 25.82 -4.49 -4.11
N CYS A 7 24.86 -4.75 -3.23
CA CYS A 7 23.52 -4.23 -3.40
C CYS A 7 23.64 -2.70 -3.22
N PRO A 8 23.30 -1.88 -4.23
CA PRO A 8 23.41 -0.44 -4.07
C PRO A 8 22.48 -0.02 -2.92
N ARG A 9 23.07 0.34 -1.78
CA ARG A 9 22.42 1.03 -0.66
C ARG A 9 22.15 2.48 -1.09
N SER A 10 21.38 2.66 -2.15
CA SER A 10 20.91 3.97 -2.57
C SER A 10 19.90 4.43 -1.52
N THR A 11 20.39 5.23 -0.57
CA THR A 11 19.54 5.89 0.41
C THR A 11 19.08 7.19 -0.23
N ILE A 12 17.81 7.25 -0.63
CA ILE A 12 17.20 8.50 -1.10
C ILE A 12 16.80 9.28 0.16
N VAL A 13 17.54 10.35 0.45
CA VAL A 13 17.21 11.31 1.50
C VAL A 13 16.80 12.61 0.82
N GLY A 14 15.55 13.02 1.01
CA GLY A 14 15.02 14.27 0.50
C GLY A 14 14.20 14.96 1.57
N THR A 15 14.41 16.27 1.75
CA THR A 15 13.51 17.13 2.53
C THR A 15 12.45 17.67 1.60
N LEU A 16 11.18 17.36 1.87
CA LEU A 16 10.08 17.95 1.13
C LEU A 16 9.92 19.40 1.58
N SER A 17 9.85 20.32 0.63
CA SER A 17 9.67 21.76 0.89
C SER A 17 8.26 22.10 1.38
N SER A 18 7.33 21.15 1.34
CA SER A 18 5.94 21.28 1.79
C SER A 18 5.51 20.06 2.61
N SER A 19 4.55 20.29 3.51
CA SER A 19 3.89 19.21 4.26
C SER A 19 3.19 18.26 3.29
N SER A 20 3.61 16.99 3.31
CA SER A 20 3.10 15.94 2.44
C SER A 20 2.28 14.94 3.24
N SER A 21 1.12 14.54 2.72
CA SER A 21 0.26 13.49 3.29
C SER A 21 0.53 12.10 2.73
N SER A 22 1.11 12.01 1.53
CA SER A 22 1.36 10.73 0.86
C SER A 22 2.61 10.79 -0.01
N LEU A 23 3.25 9.63 -0.17
CA LEU A 23 4.48 9.45 -0.93
C LEU A 23 4.41 8.16 -1.73
N LEU A 24 4.81 8.21 -3.00
CA LEU A 24 4.88 7.06 -3.89
C LEU A 24 6.19 7.11 -4.68
N LEU A 25 6.97 6.03 -4.62
CA LEU A 25 8.14 5.84 -5.48
C LEU A 25 7.72 5.07 -6.74
N LEU A 26 7.89 5.70 -7.89
CA LEU A 26 7.65 5.08 -9.19
C LEU A 26 8.99 4.58 -9.76
N PRO A 27 9.18 3.26 -9.92
CA PRO A 27 10.38 2.74 -10.59
C PRO A 27 10.39 3.14 -12.07
N ALA A 28 11.58 3.27 -12.64
CA ALA A 28 11.73 3.59 -14.06
C ALA A 28 11.02 2.55 -14.96
N THR A 29 10.40 3.05 -16.02
CA THR A 29 9.72 2.27 -17.07
C THR A 29 10.15 2.76 -18.46
N GLU A 30 9.61 2.16 -19.52
CA GLU A 30 9.78 2.68 -20.89
C GLU A 30 9.20 4.09 -21.10
N TYR A 31 8.25 4.51 -20.25
CA TYR A 31 7.54 5.79 -20.40
C TYR A 31 8.13 6.94 -19.57
N TYR A 32 8.83 6.61 -18.47
CA TYR A 32 9.35 7.59 -17.52
C TYR A 32 10.52 7.03 -16.71
N ARG A 33 11.44 7.92 -16.33
CA ARG A 33 12.53 7.61 -15.39
C ARG A 33 12.00 7.43 -13.98
N THR A 34 12.78 6.91 -13.04
CA THR A 34 12.36 6.81 -11.63
C THR A 34 11.86 8.17 -11.12
N LEU A 35 10.64 8.21 -10.61
CA LEU A 35 10.01 9.43 -10.07
C LEU A 35 9.66 9.22 -8.60
N ILE A 36 9.80 10.28 -7.81
CA ILE A 36 9.17 10.39 -6.50
C ILE A 36 7.93 11.26 -6.68
N VAL A 37 6.79 10.74 -6.28
CA VAL A 37 5.52 11.46 -6.32
C VAL A 37 5.05 11.71 -4.90
N THR A 38 4.75 12.97 -4.59
CA THR A 38 4.27 13.37 -3.26
C THR A 38 2.92 14.05 -3.37
N GLY A 39 2.04 13.75 -2.43
CA GLY A 39 0.73 14.38 -2.30
C GLY A 39 0.76 15.38 -1.16
N GLY A 40 0.43 16.64 -1.44
CA GLY A 40 0.44 17.73 -0.48
C GLY A 40 -0.84 17.83 0.36
N MET A 41 -0.73 18.50 1.52
CA MET A 41 -1.88 18.83 2.38
C MET A 41 -2.87 19.80 1.74
N ASN A 42 -2.45 20.53 0.71
CA ASN A 42 -3.26 21.46 -0.06
C ASN A 42 -3.91 20.81 -1.31
N GLY A 43 -3.75 19.50 -1.51
CA GLY A 43 -4.28 18.78 -2.67
C GLY A 43 -3.42 18.85 -3.93
N GLU A 44 -2.22 19.43 -3.83
CA GLU A 44 -1.27 19.44 -4.96
C GLU A 44 -0.52 18.12 -5.02
N VAL A 45 -0.09 17.71 -6.22
CA VAL A 45 0.77 16.54 -6.40
C VAL A 45 2.06 16.97 -7.09
N HIS A 46 3.20 16.62 -6.49
CA HIS A 46 4.51 16.97 -7.01
C HIS A 46 5.20 15.73 -7.57
N PHE A 47 5.75 15.86 -8.77
CA PHE A 47 6.52 14.84 -9.47
C PHE A 47 7.98 15.30 -9.50
N ILE A 48 8.85 14.49 -8.91
CA ILE A 48 10.29 14.77 -8.76
C ILE A 48 11.04 13.67 -9.49
N ALA A 49 11.84 14.03 -10.49
CA ALA A 49 12.66 13.07 -11.22
C ALA A 49 13.93 12.71 -10.41
N CYS A 50 14.26 11.42 -10.34
CA CYS A 50 15.49 10.95 -9.68
C CYS A 50 16.68 10.92 -10.63
N ASP A 51 16.89 11.98 -11.42
CA ASP A 51 18.00 12.10 -12.38
C ASP A 51 19.03 13.16 -11.99
N GLY A 52 18.92 13.70 -10.77
CA GLY A 52 19.76 14.78 -10.28
C GLY A 52 19.30 16.18 -10.70
N SER A 53 18.22 16.29 -11.49
CA SER A 53 17.56 17.56 -11.72
C SER A 53 16.83 18.03 -10.45
N ASN A 54 16.75 19.35 -10.28
CA ASN A 54 15.90 19.98 -9.26
C ASN A 54 14.50 20.32 -9.81
N ASP A 55 14.16 19.84 -11.01
CA ASP A 55 12.87 20.10 -11.63
C ASP A 55 11.76 19.36 -10.88
N VAL A 56 10.80 20.14 -10.38
CA VAL A 56 9.59 19.63 -9.76
C VAL A 56 8.40 20.02 -10.61
N VAL A 57 7.74 19.02 -11.20
CA VAL A 57 6.51 19.25 -11.95
C VAL A 57 5.33 19.18 -10.98
N LYS A 58 4.46 20.18 -11.03
CA LYS A 58 3.33 20.33 -10.12
C LYS A 58 2.01 20.09 -10.84
N MET A 59 1.23 19.14 -10.35
CA MET A 59 -0.19 19.02 -10.64
C MET A 59 -0.98 19.90 -9.66
N PRO A 60 -1.76 20.88 -10.16
CA PRO A 60 -2.51 21.78 -9.30
C PRO A 60 -3.64 21.06 -8.58
N SER A 61 -3.92 21.52 -7.37
CA SER A 61 -5.07 21.09 -6.58
C SER A 61 -6.39 21.49 -7.24
N ARG A 62 -7.38 20.61 -7.14
CA ARG A 62 -8.76 20.89 -7.59
C ARG A 62 -9.73 21.18 -6.45
N THR A 63 -9.41 20.77 -5.22
CA THR A 63 -10.33 20.90 -4.07
C THR A 63 -9.71 21.54 -2.84
N GLY A 64 -8.39 21.73 -2.80
CA GLY A 64 -7.68 22.19 -1.61
C GLY A 64 -7.51 21.14 -0.51
N SER A 65 -8.15 19.97 -0.66
CA SER A 65 -8.12 18.89 0.32
C SER A 65 -6.82 18.07 0.23
N PRO A 66 -6.27 17.57 1.35
CA PRO A 66 -5.09 16.71 1.36
C PRO A 66 -5.15 15.52 0.42
N ILE A 67 -4.04 15.18 -0.25
CA ILE A 67 -3.93 13.93 -1.01
C ILE A 67 -3.62 12.77 -0.06
N THR A 68 -4.63 11.97 0.25
CA THR A 68 -4.54 10.88 1.23
C THR A 68 -4.05 9.57 0.64
N ALA A 69 -4.25 9.33 -0.66
CA ALA A 69 -3.77 8.13 -1.32
C ALA A 69 -3.16 8.42 -2.70
N LEU A 70 -2.05 7.75 -2.97
CA LEU A 70 -1.38 7.71 -4.26
C LEU A 70 -1.20 6.25 -4.66
N THR A 71 -1.51 5.93 -5.91
CA THR A 71 -1.25 4.60 -6.47
C THR A 71 -0.96 4.71 -7.96
N ILE A 72 -0.38 3.66 -8.52
CA ILE A 72 -0.14 3.53 -9.96
C ILE A 72 -0.60 2.16 -10.44
N GLY A 73 -1.13 2.10 -11.66
CA GLY A 73 -1.53 0.84 -12.29
C GLY A 73 -2.14 1.07 -13.67
N ASN A 74 -2.70 0.03 -14.26
CA ASN A 74 -3.39 0.04 -15.54
C ASN A 74 -4.91 -0.03 -15.35
N LEU A 75 -5.47 0.97 -14.68
CA LEU A 75 -6.89 0.99 -14.27
C LEU A 75 -7.87 0.92 -15.47
N ARG A 76 -7.48 1.43 -16.64
CA ARG A 76 -8.30 1.39 -17.86
C ARG A 76 -8.01 0.19 -18.77
N GLY A 77 -7.15 -0.73 -18.34
CA GLY A 77 -7.16 -2.13 -18.75
C GLY A 77 -6.89 -2.43 -20.23
N ARG A 78 -6.13 -1.62 -20.96
CA ARG A 78 -5.67 -2.02 -22.30
C ARG A 78 -4.28 -2.63 -22.21
N VAL A 79 -4.08 -3.78 -22.85
CA VAL A 79 -2.76 -4.41 -22.96
C VAL A 79 -1.83 -3.42 -23.67
N ARG A 80 -0.71 -3.06 -23.05
CA ARG A 80 0.26 -2.02 -23.48
C ARG A 80 -0.21 -0.55 -23.35
N THR A 81 -1.14 -0.24 -22.44
CA THR A 81 -1.32 1.18 -22.05
C THR A 81 -0.27 1.62 -21.05
N ARG A 82 0.19 2.86 -21.25
CA ARG A 82 1.02 3.60 -20.29
C ARG A 82 0.31 3.57 -18.92
N PRO A 83 1.03 3.25 -17.84
CA PRO A 83 0.43 3.21 -16.52
C PRO A 83 -0.12 4.58 -16.12
N GLU A 84 -1.05 4.55 -15.18
CA GLU A 84 -1.84 5.67 -14.73
C GLU A 84 -1.58 5.89 -13.26
N LEU A 85 -1.14 7.09 -12.93
CA LEU A 85 -1.07 7.52 -11.54
C LEU A 85 -2.45 8.02 -11.13
N VAL A 86 -2.91 7.53 -10.00
CA VAL A 86 -4.16 7.93 -9.36
C VAL A 86 -3.83 8.62 -8.04
N ALA A 87 -4.27 9.86 -7.91
CA ALA A 87 -4.22 10.65 -6.69
C ALA A 87 -5.64 10.83 -6.16
N ILE A 88 -5.84 10.54 -4.86
CA ILE A 88 -7.15 10.65 -4.21
C ILE A 88 -7.02 11.63 -3.05
N ALA A 89 -7.87 12.64 -3.05
CA ALA A 89 -7.98 13.64 -2.00
C ALA A 89 -8.89 13.16 -0.86
N ALA A 90 -8.75 13.77 0.32
CA ALA A 90 -9.50 13.42 1.54
C ALA A 90 -11.02 13.54 1.39
N ASP A 91 -11.48 14.45 0.52
CA ASP A 91 -12.89 14.63 0.14
C ASP A 91 -13.40 13.60 -0.87
N GLY A 92 -12.54 12.70 -1.34
CA GLY A 92 -12.85 11.66 -2.30
C GLY A 92 -12.69 12.08 -3.76
N LEU A 93 -12.14 13.27 -4.07
CA LEU A 93 -11.81 13.59 -5.45
C LEU A 93 -10.63 12.74 -5.92
N LEU A 94 -10.88 11.92 -6.93
CA LEU A 94 -9.90 11.12 -7.63
C LEU A 94 -9.45 11.83 -8.91
N GLN A 95 -8.14 11.99 -9.08
CA GLN A 95 -7.49 12.47 -10.30
C GLN A 95 -6.57 11.40 -10.86
N CYS A 96 -6.77 11.05 -12.12
CA CYS A 96 -5.95 10.09 -12.86
C CYS A 96 -5.14 10.84 -13.94
N VAL A 97 -3.84 10.54 -14.00
CA VAL A 97 -2.89 11.18 -14.92
C VAL A 97 -1.84 10.18 -15.42
N HIS A 98 -1.20 10.49 -16.55
CA HIS A 98 -0.07 9.70 -17.03
C HIS A 98 1.28 10.31 -16.59
N PRO A 99 2.19 9.56 -15.95
CA PRO A 99 3.54 10.01 -15.59
C PRO A 99 4.55 9.92 -16.78
N PRO A 100 5.47 10.89 -16.98
CA PRO A 100 5.54 12.15 -16.24
C PRO A 100 4.33 13.03 -16.52
N TYR A 101 3.84 13.68 -15.48
CA TYR A 101 2.72 14.60 -15.57
C TYR A 101 3.09 15.79 -16.45
N SER A 102 2.17 16.18 -17.32
CA SER A 102 2.14 17.46 -18.02
C SER A 102 0.75 18.09 -17.85
N HIS A 103 0.60 19.40 -18.04
CA HIS A 103 -0.71 20.05 -17.89
C HIS A 103 -1.79 19.50 -18.85
N HIS A 104 -1.39 18.86 -19.95
CA HIS A 104 -2.28 18.20 -20.90
C HIS A 104 -2.50 16.70 -20.61
N SER A 105 -1.87 16.16 -19.55
CA SER A 105 -1.89 14.72 -19.20
C SER A 105 -3.03 14.31 -18.26
N SER A 106 -3.98 15.20 -17.97
CA SER A 106 -5.16 14.85 -17.17
C SER A 106 -6.00 13.83 -17.93
N VAL A 107 -6.02 12.61 -17.42
CA VAL A 107 -6.69 11.47 -18.07
C VAL A 107 -8.16 11.46 -17.69
N TYR A 108 -8.43 11.56 -16.39
CA TYR A 108 -9.76 11.33 -15.85
C TYR A 108 -9.90 11.94 -14.45
N THR A 109 -11.11 12.31 -14.06
CA THR A 109 -11.41 12.82 -12.72
C THR A 109 -12.81 12.38 -12.31
N GLN A 110 -12.96 11.91 -11.06
CA GLN A 110 -14.24 11.50 -10.49
C GLN A 110 -14.24 11.71 -8.99
N THR A 111 -15.38 12.09 -8.43
CA THR A 111 -15.60 11.99 -6.99
C THR A 111 -16.05 10.57 -6.66
N VAL A 112 -15.29 9.89 -5.79
CA VAL A 112 -15.65 8.59 -5.23
C VAL A 112 -16.29 8.80 -3.85
N GLN A 113 -15.64 8.36 -2.77
CA GLN A 113 -16.07 8.59 -1.39
C GLN A 113 -14.93 9.22 -0.59
N SER A 114 -15.28 9.98 0.43
CA SER A 114 -14.32 10.55 1.38
C SER A 114 -13.73 9.48 2.29
N ASN A 115 -12.77 9.87 3.13
CA ASN A 115 -12.14 9.00 4.14
C ASN A 115 -11.29 7.86 3.58
N ILE A 116 -10.89 7.93 2.31
CA ILE A 116 -9.92 6.99 1.74
C ILE A 116 -8.54 7.31 2.33
N ALA A 117 -7.89 6.31 2.91
CA ALA A 117 -6.55 6.44 3.48
C ALA A 117 -5.47 5.69 2.70
N ALA A 118 -5.84 4.68 1.92
CA ALA A 118 -4.93 4.01 1.02
C ALA A 118 -5.65 3.53 -0.24
N ALA A 119 -4.89 3.36 -1.31
CA ALA A 119 -5.38 2.82 -2.55
C ALA A 119 -4.31 1.92 -3.19
N HIS A 120 -4.77 0.91 -3.93
CA HIS A 120 -3.94 0.02 -4.71
C HIS A 120 -4.67 -0.35 -6.00
N ILE A 121 -3.93 -0.55 -7.09
CA ILE A 121 -4.49 -0.99 -8.36
C ILE A 121 -3.89 -2.35 -8.68
N MET A 122 -4.76 -3.35 -8.87
CA MET A 122 -4.38 -4.70 -9.28
C MET A 122 -5.60 -5.47 -9.76
N ASP A 123 -5.37 -6.53 -10.53
CA ASP A 123 -6.38 -7.54 -10.85
C ASP A 123 -6.65 -8.39 -9.61
N VAL A 124 -7.78 -8.15 -8.94
CA VAL A 124 -8.07 -8.81 -7.66
C VAL A 124 -8.80 -10.14 -7.81
N ASP A 125 -9.57 -10.32 -8.89
CA ASP A 125 -10.38 -11.50 -9.14
C ASP A 125 -9.80 -12.44 -10.21
N GLY A 126 -8.70 -12.02 -10.87
CA GLY A 126 -7.97 -12.80 -11.85
C GLY A 126 -8.61 -12.81 -13.23
N ASP A 127 -9.46 -11.83 -13.53
CA ASP A 127 -10.15 -11.72 -14.82
C ASP A 127 -9.34 -10.98 -15.91
N GLY A 128 -8.15 -10.49 -15.55
CA GLY A 128 -7.23 -9.77 -16.42
C GLY A 128 -7.47 -8.26 -16.48
N GLN A 129 -8.48 -7.73 -15.78
CA GLN A 129 -8.72 -6.30 -15.59
C GLN A 129 -8.28 -5.88 -14.20
N GLU A 130 -7.72 -4.68 -14.07
CA GLU A 130 -7.29 -4.18 -12.77
C GLU A 130 -8.39 -3.35 -12.10
N GLU A 131 -8.60 -3.60 -10.81
CA GLU A 131 -9.50 -2.84 -9.95
C GLU A 131 -8.72 -1.80 -9.15
N LEU A 132 -9.35 -0.65 -8.93
CA LEU A 132 -8.95 0.26 -7.87
C LEU A 132 -9.51 -0.23 -6.55
N VAL A 133 -8.66 -0.78 -5.69
CA VAL A 133 -8.98 -1.11 -4.30
C VAL A 133 -8.70 0.13 -3.44
N VAL A 134 -9.70 0.56 -2.68
CA VAL A 134 -9.54 1.64 -1.69
C VAL A 134 -9.83 1.13 -0.29
N ILE A 135 -9.03 1.62 0.65
CA ILE A 135 -9.16 1.33 2.07
C ILE A 135 -9.50 2.63 2.75
N MET A 136 -10.60 2.62 3.48
CA MET A 136 -11.06 3.79 4.22
C MET A 136 -10.56 3.74 5.66
N THR A 137 -10.45 4.90 6.30
CA THR A 137 -10.06 5.04 7.71
C THR A 137 -11.10 4.41 8.67
N ASP A 138 -12.29 4.13 8.17
CA ASP A 138 -13.35 3.50 8.92
C ASP A 138 -13.21 1.97 8.90
N ARG A 139 -14.32 1.27 8.68
CA ARG A 139 -14.43 -0.18 8.74
C ARG A 139 -14.70 -0.77 7.36
N VAL A 140 -14.29 -0.09 6.28
CA VAL A 140 -14.70 -0.47 4.93
C VAL A 140 -13.52 -0.59 3.97
N VAL A 141 -13.53 -1.65 3.17
CA VAL A 141 -12.72 -1.80 1.95
C VAL A 141 -13.67 -1.84 0.76
N ARG A 142 -13.31 -1.15 -0.33
CA ARG A 142 -14.09 -1.15 -1.57
C ARG A 142 -13.19 -1.42 -2.76
N SER A 143 -13.74 -2.03 -3.81
CA SER A 143 -13.10 -2.09 -5.12
C SER A 143 -13.95 -1.38 -6.16
N PHE A 144 -13.29 -0.78 -7.13
CA PHE A 144 -13.92 -0.14 -8.27
C PHE A 144 -13.32 -0.67 -9.57
N ARG A 145 -14.16 -0.83 -10.59
CA ARG A 145 -13.74 -1.23 -11.94
C ARG A 145 -14.07 -0.15 -12.95
N TRP A 146 -13.16 0.06 -13.88
CA TRP A 146 -13.37 1.00 -14.98
C TRP A 146 -14.38 0.45 -15.99
N SER A 147 -15.37 1.26 -16.36
CA SER A 147 -16.30 0.97 -17.45
C SER A 147 -15.95 1.82 -18.67
N LEU A 148 -15.66 1.16 -19.79
CA LEU A 148 -15.42 1.83 -21.07
C LEU A 148 -16.66 2.55 -21.59
N GLU A 149 -17.84 1.98 -21.38
CA GLU A 149 -19.12 2.53 -21.87
C GLU A 149 -19.46 3.87 -21.21
N SER A 150 -19.31 3.94 -19.89
CA SER A 150 -19.59 5.15 -19.12
C SER A 150 -18.37 6.06 -18.97
N SER A 151 -17.17 5.58 -19.30
CA SER A 151 -15.89 6.23 -19.01
C SER A 151 -15.77 6.66 -17.54
N ARG A 152 -16.16 5.76 -16.62
CA ARG A 152 -16.16 6.01 -15.17
C ARG A 152 -15.83 4.76 -14.34
N LEU A 153 -15.41 4.97 -13.09
CA LEU A 153 -15.26 3.90 -12.11
C LEU A 153 -16.60 3.55 -11.46
N HIS A 154 -16.94 2.26 -11.51
CA HIS A 154 -18.12 1.71 -10.83
C HIS A 154 -17.71 0.89 -9.61
N PRO A 155 -18.44 1.01 -8.49
CA PRO A 155 -18.20 0.17 -7.33
C PRO A 155 -18.54 -1.29 -7.69
N VAL A 156 -17.63 -2.21 -7.36
CA VAL A 156 -17.81 -3.65 -7.58
C VAL A 156 -18.11 -4.34 -6.26
N ASN A 157 -17.21 -4.18 -5.29
CA ASN A 157 -17.32 -4.85 -4.00
C ASN A 157 -17.25 -3.86 -2.84
N LYS A 158 -17.90 -4.25 -1.73
CA LYS A 158 -17.85 -3.57 -0.43
C LYS A 158 -17.69 -4.62 0.66
N TRP A 159 -16.61 -4.53 1.41
CA TRP A 159 -16.37 -5.37 2.57
C TRP A 159 -16.36 -4.51 3.83
N GLU A 160 -17.19 -4.88 4.80
CA GLU A 160 -17.19 -4.27 6.11
C GLU A 160 -16.43 -5.15 7.10
N VAL A 161 -15.62 -4.52 7.94
CA VAL A 161 -14.84 -5.18 8.98
C VAL A 161 -15.33 -4.80 10.38
N PRO A 162 -15.01 -5.56 11.43
CA PRO A 162 -15.58 -5.32 12.76
C PRO A 162 -15.14 -3.99 13.37
N ASN A 163 -13.92 -3.51 13.08
CA ASN A 163 -13.30 -2.36 13.74
C ASN A 163 -12.49 -1.48 12.76
N GLN A 164 -12.02 -0.31 13.21
CA GLN A 164 -11.25 0.62 12.40
C GLN A 164 -9.97 -0.03 11.88
N ILE A 165 -9.67 0.22 10.60
CA ILE A 165 -8.47 -0.31 9.94
C ILE A 165 -7.26 0.55 10.35
N SER A 166 -6.20 -0.09 10.84
CA SER A 166 -4.95 0.57 11.25
C SER A 166 -3.74 0.22 10.35
N GLY A 167 -3.91 -0.74 9.45
CA GLY A 167 -2.89 -1.13 8.49
C GLY A 167 -3.40 -2.24 7.59
N LEU A 168 -2.82 -2.38 6.41
CA LEU A 168 -3.23 -3.38 5.43
C LEU A 168 -2.05 -3.96 4.66
N SER A 169 -2.19 -5.23 4.29
CA SER A 169 -1.27 -5.86 3.36
C SER A 169 -2.05 -6.70 2.37
N ILE A 170 -1.69 -6.59 1.09
CA ILE A 170 -2.31 -7.32 0.00
C ILE A 170 -1.31 -8.33 -0.54
N GLY A 171 -1.74 -9.58 -0.70
CA GLY A 171 -0.92 -10.68 -1.16
C GLY A 171 -1.69 -11.66 -2.04
N GLU A 172 -0.96 -12.64 -2.56
CA GLU A 172 -1.55 -13.82 -3.19
C GLU A 172 -2.42 -14.57 -2.17
N SER A 173 -3.62 -14.98 -2.56
CA SER A 173 -4.45 -15.81 -1.69
C SER A 173 -3.90 -17.21 -1.57
N VAL A 174 -3.85 -17.71 -0.33
CA VAL A 174 -3.39 -19.08 -0.04
C VAL A 174 -4.45 -20.13 -0.39
N THR A 175 -5.73 -19.74 -0.47
CA THR A 175 -6.84 -20.67 -0.77
C THR A 175 -7.14 -20.74 -2.26
N SER A 176 -6.79 -19.70 -3.02
CA SER A 176 -7.03 -19.61 -4.46
C SER A 176 -5.79 -19.04 -5.15
N LEU A 177 -5.12 -19.88 -5.95
CA LEU A 177 -3.87 -19.56 -6.64
C LEU A 177 -3.96 -18.41 -7.66
N ARG A 178 -5.16 -17.89 -7.94
CA ARG A 178 -5.39 -16.84 -8.94
C ARG A 178 -6.01 -15.56 -8.39
N SER A 179 -6.36 -15.51 -7.11
CA SER A 179 -6.99 -14.33 -6.51
C SER A 179 -6.07 -13.71 -5.48
N ALA A 180 -6.20 -12.40 -5.28
CA ALA A 180 -5.54 -11.72 -4.18
C ALA A 180 -6.41 -11.72 -2.91
N GLU A 181 -5.77 -11.53 -1.75
CA GLU A 181 -6.45 -11.29 -0.48
C GLU A 181 -5.78 -10.13 0.25
N VAL A 182 -6.58 -9.40 1.03
CA VAL A 182 -6.08 -8.32 1.90
C VAL A 182 -6.22 -8.70 3.36
N TRP A 183 -5.13 -8.53 4.10
CA TRP A 183 -5.04 -8.72 5.54
C TRP A 183 -5.05 -7.36 6.21
N LEU A 184 -6.05 -7.15 7.06
CA LEU A 184 -6.34 -5.88 7.70
C LEU A 184 -6.02 -5.98 9.18
N SER A 185 -5.10 -5.14 9.64
CA SER A 185 -4.91 -4.87 11.06
C SER A 185 -6.04 -3.97 11.55
N GLN A 186 -6.45 -4.20 12.79
CA GLN A 186 -7.62 -3.57 13.39
C GLN A 186 -7.17 -2.80 14.64
N LEU A 187 -7.54 -1.51 14.70
CA LEU A 187 -7.05 -0.59 15.72
C LEU A 187 -7.34 -1.11 17.13
N ARG A 188 -6.30 -1.29 17.95
CA ARG A 188 -6.39 -1.78 19.34
C ARG A 188 -7.08 -3.15 19.48
N ALA A 189 -7.11 -3.94 18.42
CA ALA A 189 -7.65 -5.28 18.43
C ALA A 189 -6.54 -6.34 18.47
N ARG A 190 -6.88 -7.53 18.97
CA ARG A 190 -6.02 -8.72 18.91
C ARG A 190 -6.50 -9.71 17.87
N PHE A 191 -7.05 -9.21 16.77
CA PHE A 191 -7.49 -10.00 15.62
C PHE A 191 -7.20 -9.24 14.34
N TYR A 192 -7.14 -9.99 13.25
CA TYR A 192 -6.99 -9.48 11.89
C TYR A 192 -8.22 -9.87 11.09
N VAL A 193 -8.45 -9.18 9.99
CA VAL A 193 -9.48 -9.57 9.03
C VAL A 193 -8.81 -9.89 7.71
N CYS A 194 -9.01 -11.12 7.24
CA CYS A 194 -8.67 -11.48 5.87
C CYS A 194 -9.91 -11.26 5.00
N VAL A 195 -9.77 -10.44 3.97
CA VAL A 195 -10.79 -10.22 2.95
C VAL A 195 -10.30 -10.88 1.66
N PRO A 196 -10.86 -12.04 1.28
CA PRO A 196 -10.58 -12.64 -0.01
C PRO A 196 -11.31 -11.88 -1.12
N PHE A 197 -10.59 -11.46 -2.15
CA PHE A 197 -11.22 -10.74 -3.27
C PHE A 197 -12.02 -11.64 -4.21
N SER A 198 -11.94 -12.96 -4.03
CA SER A 198 -12.76 -13.96 -4.74
C SER A 198 -14.27 -13.91 -4.42
N GLY A 199 -14.73 -12.93 -3.63
CA GLY A 199 -16.15 -12.72 -3.29
C GLY A 199 -16.62 -13.50 -2.05
N GLN A 200 -15.73 -14.26 -1.40
CA GLN A 200 -16.04 -14.89 -0.11
C GLN A 200 -16.15 -13.84 1.02
N GLN A 201 -16.84 -14.20 2.11
CA GLN A 201 -17.00 -13.28 3.24
C GLN A 201 -15.67 -13.04 3.97
N PRO A 202 -15.46 -11.82 4.50
CA PRO A 202 -14.33 -11.52 5.37
C PRO A 202 -14.24 -12.49 6.55
N THR A 203 -13.04 -12.99 6.83
CA THR A 203 -12.79 -13.92 7.93
C THR A 203 -11.96 -13.24 9.02
N VAL A 204 -12.43 -13.34 10.27
CA VAL A 204 -11.69 -12.84 11.44
C VAL A 204 -10.69 -13.89 11.90
N ILE A 205 -9.42 -13.51 12.00
CA ILE A 205 -8.30 -14.39 12.36
C ILE A 205 -7.72 -13.92 13.70
N TYR A 206 -7.69 -14.83 14.68
CA TYR A 206 -7.04 -14.59 15.96
C TYR A 206 -5.62 -15.18 15.95
N PRO A 207 -4.57 -14.40 16.26
CA PRO A 207 -3.22 -14.92 16.38
C PRO A 207 -3.15 -15.93 17.53
N GLN A 208 -2.62 -17.12 17.26
CA GLN A 208 -2.54 -18.20 18.26
C GLN A 208 -1.48 -17.94 19.34
N ASN A 209 -0.51 -17.06 19.05
CA ASN A 209 0.55 -16.72 19.99
C ASN A 209 0.14 -15.54 20.89
N LYS A 210 0.01 -15.79 22.19
CA LYS A 210 -0.33 -14.78 23.21
C LYS A 210 0.70 -13.65 23.32
N GLU A 211 1.90 -13.83 22.78
CA GLU A 211 2.96 -12.81 22.74
C GLU A 211 2.79 -11.78 21.61
N VAL A 212 1.93 -12.06 20.62
CA VAL A 212 1.59 -11.08 19.58
C VAL A 212 0.72 -10.00 20.23
N ARG A 213 1.35 -8.84 20.44
CA ARG A 213 0.72 -7.63 20.95
C ARG A 213 -0.17 -7.01 19.85
N SER A 214 -1.09 -6.13 20.26
CA SER A 214 -2.07 -5.47 19.37
C SER A 214 -1.46 -4.43 18.41
N ASP A 215 -0.17 -4.16 18.54
CA ASP A 215 0.63 -3.23 17.74
C ASP A 215 1.36 -3.92 16.58
N VAL A 216 1.13 -5.22 16.39
CA VAL A 216 1.76 -6.04 15.34
C VAL A 216 0.84 -6.17 14.13
N MET A 217 1.39 -6.09 12.93
CA MET A 217 0.66 -6.38 11.69
C MET A 217 1.09 -7.71 11.08
N LEU A 218 0.14 -8.61 10.76
CA LEU A 218 0.43 -9.83 10.00
C LEU A 218 0.42 -9.56 8.50
N ILE A 219 1.39 -10.13 7.79
CA ILE A 219 1.50 -10.05 6.33
C ILE A 219 1.20 -11.43 5.70
N PRO A 220 0.37 -11.50 4.64
CA PRO A 220 0.17 -12.70 3.83
C PRO A 220 1.45 -13.17 3.14
N PHE A 221 1.44 -14.43 2.72
CA PHE A 221 2.49 -14.97 1.86
C PHE A 221 2.54 -14.21 0.54
N ARG A 222 3.75 -13.84 0.08
CA ARG A 222 3.96 -13.02 -1.13
C ARG A 222 3.10 -11.75 -1.13
N SER A 223 3.27 -10.94 -0.10
CA SER A 223 2.67 -9.60 -0.08
C SER A 223 3.26 -8.74 -1.20
N HIS A 224 2.37 -8.16 -2.00
CA HIS A 224 2.67 -7.20 -3.06
C HIS A 224 2.63 -5.76 -2.54
N TYR A 225 1.81 -5.52 -1.51
CA TYR A 225 1.56 -4.18 -0.99
C TYR A 225 1.42 -4.22 0.54
N ILE A 226 2.05 -3.27 1.23
CA ILE A 226 1.95 -3.08 2.68
C ILE A 226 1.77 -1.59 2.91
N HIS A 227 0.76 -1.23 3.69
CA HIS A 227 0.51 0.15 4.06
C HIS A 227 0.11 0.23 5.54
N ILE A 228 0.82 1.06 6.29
CA ILE A 228 0.59 1.28 7.72
C ILE A 228 -0.09 2.62 7.90
N MET A 229 -1.30 2.60 8.46
CA MET A 229 -2.12 3.80 8.64
C MET A 229 -1.83 4.41 10.02
N GLY A 230 -0.95 5.41 10.05
CA GLY A 230 -0.60 6.13 11.27
C GLY A 230 0.38 5.40 12.19
N THR A 231 1.02 6.17 13.05
CA THR A 231 2.23 5.88 13.86
C THR A 231 2.09 4.80 14.95
N ILE A 232 1.02 4.00 14.94
CA ILE A 232 0.71 3.09 16.07
C ILE A 232 1.27 1.67 15.85
N ILE A 233 1.60 1.29 14.61
CA ILE A 233 2.20 -0.03 14.35
C ILE A 233 3.72 0.09 14.50
N SER A 234 4.23 -0.43 15.63
CA SER A 234 5.68 -0.43 15.93
C SER A 234 6.40 -1.63 15.32
N ASN A 235 5.68 -2.67 14.90
CA ASN A 235 6.25 -3.95 14.47
C ASN A 235 5.46 -4.59 13.32
N ILE A 236 6.18 -5.14 12.33
CA ILE A 236 5.59 -5.91 11.23
C ILE A 236 5.96 -7.38 11.40
N VAL A 237 5.01 -8.30 11.31
CA VAL A 237 5.27 -9.74 11.38
C VAL A 237 4.88 -10.38 10.06
N ILE A 238 5.88 -10.95 9.38
CA ILE A 238 5.66 -11.78 8.19
C ILE A 238 5.27 -13.18 8.68
N VAL A 239 4.05 -13.62 8.39
CA VAL A 239 3.64 -14.98 8.72
C VAL A 239 3.89 -15.87 7.51
N GLU A 240 4.83 -16.81 7.64
CA GLU A 240 5.04 -17.84 6.62
C GLU A 240 3.96 -18.93 6.82
N THR A 241 2.94 -18.90 5.98
CA THR A 241 1.77 -19.78 6.08
C THR A 241 2.06 -21.26 5.77
N ARG A 242 3.19 -21.58 5.12
CA ARG A 242 3.53 -22.98 4.78
C ARG A 242 3.95 -23.80 6.00
N ASP A 243 4.68 -23.20 6.96
CA ASP A 243 5.17 -23.89 8.17
C ASP A 243 4.62 -23.32 9.48
N ARG A 244 3.68 -22.35 9.42
CA ARG A 244 3.20 -21.56 10.57
C ARG A 244 4.34 -20.88 11.36
N THR A 245 5.47 -20.65 10.70
CA THR A 245 6.61 -19.92 11.23
C THR A 245 6.35 -18.42 11.07
N ALA A 246 6.16 -17.72 12.18
CA ALA A 246 6.07 -16.26 12.17
C ALA A 246 7.50 -15.69 12.19
N ILE A 247 7.88 -14.95 11.16
CA ILE A 247 9.09 -14.14 11.13
C ILE A 247 8.69 -12.75 11.61
N ILE A 248 9.10 -12.40 12.83
CA ILE A 248 8.84 -11.08 13.38
C ILE A 248 9.93 -10.13 12.84
N LEU A 249 9.53 -9.14 12.04
CA LEU A 249 10.37 -8.00 11.72
C LEU A 249 10.11 -6.92 12.76
N GLN A 250 10.97 -6.88 13.78
CA GLN A 250 10.99 -5.80 14.75
C GLN A 250 11.75 -4.61 14.14
N ASP A 251 11.36 -3.40 14.51
CA ASP A 251 12.06 -2.15 14.17
C ASP A 251 12.12 -1.81 12.66
N ILE A 252 10.98 -1.86 11.97
CA ILE A 252 10.89 -1.33 10.60
C ILE A 252 10.78 0.19 10.63
N LEU A 253 11.81 0.86 10.09
CA LEU A 253 11.82 2.30 9.90
C LEU A 253 10.84 2.67 8.77
N LEU A 254 9.67 3.17 9.14
CA LEU A 254 8.80 3.92 8.25
C LEU A 254 8.95 5.40 8.61
N CYS A 255 9.50 6.19 7.69
CA CYS A 255 9.65 7.62 7.88
C CYS A 255 8.26 8.27 7.89
N ASP A 256 7.83 8.70 9.07
CA ASP A 256 6.77 9.71 9.19
C ASP A 256 7.38 11.10 8.92
N LEU A 257 6.78 11.85 8.01
CA LEU A 257 7.19 13.20 7.62
C LEU A 257 6.75 14.27 8.65
N SER A 258 6.16 13.87 9.78
CA SER A 258 5.65 14.77 10.83
C SER A 258 6.71 15.42 11.75
N GLY A 259 8.00 15.36 11.41
CA GLY A 259 9.04 16.19 12.05
C GLY A 259 9.41 15.81 13.49
N SER A 260 8.95 14.66 14.01
CA SER A 260 9.35 14.17 15.32
C SER A 260 10.54 13.20 15.21
N TYR A 261 11.75 13.72 15.38
CA TYR A 261 12.99 12.92 15.39
C TYR A 261 12.90 11.80 16.43
N SER A 262 12.89 10.55 15.96
CA SER A 262 13.07 9.39 16.81
C SER A 262 14.14 8.49 16.20
N TYR A 263 15.35 8.53 16.78
CA TYR A 263 16.47 7.66 16.45
C TYR A 263 16.16 6.24 16.91
N TRP A 264 16.13 5.27 15.98
CA TRP A 264 16.08 3.85 16.36
C TRP A 264 17.04 3.01 15.51
N ARG A 265 17.70 2.07 16.18
CA ARG A 265 18.93 1.39 15.78
C ARG A 265 18.60 0.02 15.20
N PHE A 266 19.19 -0.35 14.07
CA PHE A 266 19.04 -1.68 13.47
C PHE A 266 19.58 -2.77 14.43
N ALA A 267 18.76 -3.77 14.76
CA ALA A 267 19.18 -4.96 15.52
C ALA A 267 18.82 -6.27 14.79
N ASN A 268 19.60 -7.30 15.12
CA ASN A 268 19.81 -8.54 14.36
C ASN A 268 18.60 -9.47 14.19
N TYR A 269 18.66 -10.25 13.11
CA TYR A 269 17.86 -11.44 12.81
C TYR A 269 17.79 -12.43 13.99
N CYS A 270 16.58 -12.77 14.45
CA CYS A 270 16.36 -13.92 15.34
C CYS A 270 15.43 -14.94 14.69
N ARG A 271 16.00 -16.07 14.21
CA ARG A 271 15.24 -17.29 13.91
C ARG A 271 14.83 -17.96 15.22
N TYR A 272 13.54 -17.98 15.55
CA TYR A 272 13.03 -18.86 16.60
C TYR A 272 12.81 -20.26 16.02
N GLY A 273 13.84 -21.10 16.14
CA GLY A 273 13.73 -22.53 15.86
C GLY A 273 12.98 -23.25 16.97
N SER A 274 11.97 -24.05 16.61
CA SER A 274 11.33 -25.01 17.49
C SER A 274 12.37 -25.96 18.11
N LYS A 275 12.54 -25.92 19.44
CA LYS A 275 13.31 -26.93 20.17
C LYS A 275 12.59 -28.27 20.06
N ARG A 276 12.99 -29.11 19.10
CA ARG A 276 12.72 -30.55 19.17
C ARG A 276 13.36 -31.09 20.45
N LYS A 277 12.53 -31.49 21.42
CA LYS A 277 12.95 -32.32 22.55
C LYS A 277 13.56 -33.60 21.97
N ARG A 278 14.90 -33.75 22.06
CA ARG A 278 15.54 -35.06 21.91
C ARG A 278 15.10 -35.91 23.09
N GLY A 279 14.23 -36.87 22.84
CA GLY A 279 14.01 -37.99 23.76
C GLY A 279 15.32 -38.76 23.87
N ARG A 280 15.80 -38.94 25.10
CA ARG A 280 16.69 -40.04 25.45
C ARG A 280 15.82 -41.30 25.52
N LEU A 281 16.21 -42.33 24.78
CA LEU A 281 16.30 -43.73 25.21
C LEU A 281 17.22 -44.42 24.20
#